data_AF-A0A8J2Z667-F1
#
_entry.id   AF-A0A8J2Z667-F1
#
_cell.length_a   1.000
_cell.length_b   1.000
_cell.length_c   1.000
_cell.angle_alpha   90.00
_cell.angle_beta   90.00
_cell.angle_gamma   90.00
#
_symmetry.space_group_name_H-M   'P 1'
#
loop_
_entity.id
_entity.type
_entity.pdbx_description
1 polymer ?
#
loop_
_entity_poly.entity_id
_entity_poly.type
_entity_poly.pdbx_seq_one_letter_code
_entity_poly.pdbx_strand_id
1 'polypeptide(L)'
;MAKHAIAMNSDGISVAVKGKEEKEVCNIQYKSAGDAVLQIGNEYSLKAEKTIAFVVGDITVKVTTDEVLIQKSSTSISLKDKDIKLAVGSSVIEVKDGEITLNADKVSITGSSSLSLKSTSSASLQGGSVAVKATQAASVQGMTVDIKGTTSTTVKGLTTSVG
;
A
#
# COMPACT_ATOMS: atom_id res chain seq x y z
N MET A 1 23.73 20.21 36.20
CA MET A 1 24.55 18.98 36.09
C MET A 1 23.66 17.87 35.56
N ALA A 2 24.19 16.97 34.72
CA ALA A 2 23.43 15.80 34.28
C ALA A 2 23.08 14.91 35.48
N LYS A 3 21.89 14.32 35.48
CA LYS A 3 21.41 13.41 36.53
C LYS A 3 21.24 12.02 35.96
N HIS A 4 21.69 11.02 36.72
CA HIS A 4 21.59 9.61 36.37
C HIS A 4 20.95 8.90 37.55
N ALA A 5 19.95 8.06 37.29
CA ALA A 5 19.28 7.26 38.29
C ALA A 5 19.00 5.87 37.76
N ILE A 6 19.21 4.88 38.62
CA ILE A 6 18.77 3.50 38.41
C ILE A 6 17.94 3.15 39.63
N ALA A 7 16.70 2.71 39.43
CA ALA A 7 15.84 2.25 40.49
C ALA A 7 15.33 0.83 40.19
N MET A 8 15.30 0.01 41.24
CA MET A 8 14.76 -1.35 41.22
C MET A 8 13.88 -1.49 42.46
N ASN A 9 12.59 -1.73 42.27
CA ASN A 9 11.61 -1.83 43.36
C ASN A 9 10.43 -2.74 42.94
N SER A 10 9.34 -2.76 43.72
CA SER A 10 8.13 -3.54 43.43
C SER A 10 7.46 -3.17 42.11
N ASP A 11 7.68 -1.95 41.62
CA ASP A 11 7.08 -1.47 40.37
C ASP A 11 7.90 -1.90 39.15
N GLY A 12 9.15 -2.33 39.33
CA GLY A 12 10.03 -2.86 38.29
C GLY A 12 11.42 -2.23 38.27
N ILE A 13 12.01 -2.13 37.08
CA ILE A 13 13.34 -1.55 36.83
C ILE A 13 13.18 -0.27 36.01
N SER A 14 13.88 0.79 36.41
CA SER A 14 13.99 2.01 35.62
C SER A 14 15.42 2.53 35.54
N VAL A 15 15.80 3.03 34.36
CA VAL A 15 17.04 3.75 34.11
C VAL A 15 16.67 5.11 33.55
N ALA A 16 17.10 6.17 34.20
CA ALA A 16 16.81 7.54 33.82
C ALA A 16 18.10 8.35 33.70
N VAL A 17 18.31 8.95 32.53
CA VAL A 17 19.39 9.89 32.26
C VAL A 17 18.76 11.21 31.82
N LYS A 18 19.04 12.27 32.57
CA LYS A 18 18.63 13.64 32.25
C LYS A 18 19.86 14.51 32.04
N GLY A 19 19.94 15.12 30.86
CA GLY A 19 20.96 16.10 30.50
C GLY A 19 20.78 17.43 31.21
N LYS A 20 21.39 18.47 30.67
CA LYS A 20 21.30 19.83 31.20
C LYS A 20 20.03 20.53 30.73
N GLU A 21 19.60 20.24 29.50
CA GLU A 21 18.37 20.79 28.94
C GLU A 21 17.17 19.88 29.24
N GLU A 22 15.97 20.44 29.23
CA GLU A 22 14.75 19.71 29.57
C GLU A 22 14.44 18.57 28.59
N LYS A 23 14.74 18.79 27.30
CA LYS A 23 14.56 17.81 26.21
C LYS A 23 15.61 16.70 26.19
N GLU A 24 16.73 16.85 26.90
CA GLU A 24 17.79 15.85 26.95
C GLU A 24 17.40 14.76 27.95
N VAL A 25 16.54 13.83 27.53
CA VAL A 25 16.04 12.75 28.39
C VAL A 25 16.17 11.39 27.72
N CYS A 26 16.64 10.41 28.48
CA CYS A 26 16.56 9.00 28.15
C CYS A 26 16.04 8.25 29.38
N ASN A 27 14.76 7.86 29.35
CA ASN A 27 14.14 7.03 30.38
C ASN A 27 13.72 5.69 29.79
N ILE A 28 14.17 4.60 30.39
CA ILE A 28 13.80 3.23 30.04
C ILE A 28 13.19 2.60 31.29
N GLN A 29 11.99 2.04 31.17
CA GLN A 29 11.27 1.41 32.27
C GLN A 29 10.75 0.05 31.85
N TYR A 30 10.92 -0.94 32.72
CA TYR A 30 10.32 -2.26 32.62
C TYR A 30 9.50 -2.48 33.89
N LYS A 31 8.18 -2.45 33.77
CA LYS A 31 7.26 -2.48 34.91
C LYS A 31 6.79 -3.89 35.22
N SER A 32 6.57 -4.20 36.50
CA SER A 32 6.02 -5.48 36.95
C SER A 32 4.59 -5.74 36.44
N ALA A 33 3.86 -4.69 36.04
CA ALA A 33 2.56 -4.78 35.38
C ALA A 33 2.62 -5.32 33.93
N GLY A 34 3.81 -5.51 33.35
CA GLY A 34 4.00 -6.01 31.99
C GLY A 34 4.33 -4.94 30.93
N ASP A 35 4.47 -3.68 31.33
CA ASP A 35 4.79 -2.58 30.41
C ASP A 35 6.30 -2.42 30.21
N ALA A 36 6.71 -2.10 28.99
CA ALA A 36 8.03 -1.56 28.67
C ALA A 36 7.88 -0.17 28.05
N VAL A 37 8.52 0.85 28.62
CA VAL A 37 8.39 2.25 28.18
C VAL A 37 9.77 2.83 27.90
N LEU A 38 9.93 3.39 26.70
CA LEU A 38 11.13 4.13 26.29
C LEU A 38 10.72 5.58 25.98
N GLN A 39 11.32 6.53 26.69
CA GLN A 39 11.18 7.96 26.43
C GLN A 39 12.55 8.52 26.09
N ILE A 40 12.74 8.85 24.81
CA ILE A 40 14.01 9.32 24.25
C ILE A 40 13.77 10.68 23.61
N GLY A 41 14.51 11.70 24.04
CA GLY A 41 14.29 13.09 23.64
C GLY A 41 14.82 13.48 22.26
N ASN A 42 15.66 12.65 21.63
CA ASN A 42 16.27 12.94 20.33
C ASN A 42 16.06 11.80 19.33
N GLU A 43 16.82 10.72 19.44
CA GLU A 43 16.77 9.58 18.52
C GLU A 43 16.91 8.25 19.27
N TYR A 44 16.07 7.28 18.92
CA TYR A 44 16.23 5.89 19.32
C TYR A 44 16.53 5.02 18.10
N SER A 45 17.79 4.58 17.99
CA SER A 45 18.28 3.84 16.84
C SER A 45 18.47 2.35 17.18
N LEU A 46 17.85 1.49 16.37
CA LEU A 46 18.01 0.03 16.41
C LEU A 46 18.69 -0.43 15.13
N LYS A 47 19.77 -1.20 15.26
CA LYS A 47 20.46 -1.84 14.14
C LYS A 47 20.53 -3.34 14.37
N ALA A 48 20.11 -4.11 13.38
CA ALA A 48 20.21 -5.55 13.36
C ALA A 48 20.85 -6.01 12.05
N GLU A 49 21.52 -7.16 12.06
CA GLU A 49 22.16 -7.71 10.86
C GLU A 49 21.18 -8.37 9.90
N LYS A 50 20.05 -8.86 10.42
CA LYS A 50 19.10 -9.67 9.64
C LYS A 50 17.66 -9.18 9.73
N THR A 51 17.17 -8.92 10.93
CA THR A 51 15.74 -8.64 11.11
C THR A 51 15.49 -7.75 12.32
N ILE A 52 14.57 -6.80 12.14
CA ILE A 52 13.87 -6.10 13.21
C ILE A 52 12.39 -6.44 13.05
N ALA A 53 11.74 -6.95 14.10
CA ALA A 53 10.33 -7.34 14.05
C ALA A 53 9.58 -6.86 15.30
N PHE A 54 8.37 -6.35 15.08
CA PHE A 54 7.39 -5.99 16.10
C PHE A 54 6.17 -6.88 15.90
N VAL A 55 5.81 -7.67 16.92
CA VAL A 55 4.76 -8.68 16.82
C VAL A 55 3.75 -8.49 17.93
N VAL A 56 2.48 -8.43 17.59
CA VAL A 56 1.35 -8.32 18.53
C VAL A 56 0.24 -9.25 18.06
N GLY A 57 0.11 -10.42 18.71
CA GLY A 57 -0.84 -11.45 18.25
C GLY A 57 -0.54 -11.90 16.82
N ASP A 58 -1.48 -11.70 15.90
CA ASP A 58 -1.35 -12.02 14.47
C ASP A 58 -0.83 -10.86 13.61
N ILE A 59 -0.48 -9.73 14.24
CA ILE A 59 0.07 -8.55 13.56
C ILE A 59 1.60 -8.63 13.61
N THR A 60 2.24 -8.41 12.46
CA THR A 60 3.69 -8.36 12.32
C THR A 60 4.10 -7.12 11.52
N VAL A 61 5.01 -6.31 12.06
CA VAL A 61 5.79 -5.30 11.32
C VAL A 61 7.23 -5.77 11.31
N LYS A 62 7.79 -6.05 10.14
CA LYS A 62 9.09 -6.69 10.00
C LYS A 62 9.92 -5.97 8.95
N VAL A 63 11.17 -5.68 9.29
CA VAL A 63 12.19 -5.19 8.37
C VAL A 63 13.28 -6.25 8.28
N THR A 64 13.62 -6.65 7.07
CA THR A 64 14.72 -7.56 6.73
C THR A 64 15.67 -6.88 5.75
N THR A 65 16.70 -7.59 5.30
CA THR A 65 17.59 -7.08 4.23
C THR A 65 16.89 -6.90 2.89
N ASP A 66 15.80 -7.65 2.65
CA ASP A 66 15.19 -7.76 1.33
C ASP A 66 13.76 -7.19 1.28
N GLU A 67 13.12 -7.04 2.45
CA GLU A 67 11.69 -6.78 2.57
C GLU A 67 11.37 -5.92 3.81
N VAL A 68 10.51 -4.92 3.62
CA VAL A 68 9.71 -4.30 4.67
C VAL A 68 8.28 -4.83 4.57
N LEU A 69 7.77 -5.45 5.63
CA LEU A 69 6.47 -6.11 5.68
C LEU A 69 5.62 -5.58 6.83
N ILE A 70 4.37 -5.25 6.54
CA ILE A 70 3.30 -5.05 7.53
C ILE A 70 2.23 -6.09 7.22
N GLN A 71 1.94 -6.98 8.15
CA GLN A 71 1.01 -8.09 7.95
C GLN A 71 0.05 -8.22 9.12
N LYS A 72 -1.20 -8.53 8.81
CA LYS A 72 -2.22 -9.02 9.76
C LYS A 72 -3.04 -10.11 9.08
N SER A 73 -2.96 -11.35 9.57
CA SER A 73 -3.67 -12.48 8.94
C SER A 73 -3.42 -12.54 7.41
N SER A 74 -4.46 -12.43 6.58
CA SER A 74 -4.41 -12.46 5.11
C SER A 74 -4.27 -11.09 4.44
N THR A 75 -3.96 -10.05 5.21
CA THR A 75 -3.74 -8.68 4.72
C THR A 75 -2.28 -8.30 4.89
N SER A 76 -1.68 -7.71 3.85
CA SER A 76 -0.27 -7.31 3.90
C SER A 76 0.06 -6.10 3.04
N ILE A 77 1.05 -5.33 3.49
CA ILE A 77 1.82 -4.36 2.71
C ILE A 77 3.26 -4.84 2.69
N SER A 78 3.83 -5.04 1.50
CA SER A 78 5.20 -5.49 1.31
C SER A 78 5.94 -4.52 0.39
N LEU A 79 7.15 -4.15 0.77
CA LEU A 79 8.08 -3.37 -0.04
C LEU A 79 9.36 -4.16 -0.20
N LYS A 80 9.71 -4.47 -1.45
CA LYS A 80 10.94 -5.15 -1.86
C LYS A 80 11.63 -4.32 -2.93
N ASP A 81 12.85 -4.68 -3.29
CA ASP A 81 13.52 -4.05 -4.42
C ASP A 81 12.65 -4.19 -5.68
N LYS A 82 12.30 -3.06 -6.29
CA LYS A 82 11.46 -2.95 -7.50
C LYS A 82 10.07 -3.60 -7.42
N ASP A 83 9.56 -3.88 -6.24
CA ASP A 83 8.25 -4.52 -6.05
C ASP A 83 7.55 -3.97 -4.80
N ILE A 84 6.38 -3.37 -5.00
CA ILE A 84 5.50 -2.89 -3.92
C ILE A 84 4.17 -3.63 -4.06
N LYS A 85 3.72 -4.25 -2.97
CA LYS A 85 2.50 -5.06 -2.96
C LYS A 85 1.58 -4.69 -1.80
N LEU A 86 0.31 -4.44 -2.12
CA LEU A 86 -0.80 -4.36 -1.18
C LEU A 86 -1.74 -5.54 -1.45
N ALA A 87 -2.00 -6.39 -0.46
CA ALA A 87 -2.82 -7.58 -0.61
C ALA A 87 -3.88 -7.68 0.51
N VAL A 88 -5.10 -8.07 0.12
CA VAL A 88 -6.22 -8.43 1.01
C VAL A 88 -6.88 -9.68 0.45
N GLY A 89 -6.56 -10.85 1.03
CA GLY A 89 -7.01 -12.13 0.47
C GLY A 89 -6.47 -12.33 -0.95
N SER A 90 -7.36 -12.55 -1.93
CA SER A 90 -7.01 -12.69 -3.35
C SER A 90 -6.85 -11.35 -4.10
N SER A 91 -7.29 -10.25 -3.50
CA SER A 91 -7.23 -8.93 -4.12
C SER A 91 -5.85 -8.29 -3.90
N VAL A 92 -5.18 -7.90 -4.98
CA VAL A 92 -3.79 -7.45 -4.99
C VAL A 92 -3.64 -6.20 -5.85
N ILE A 93 -2.91 -5.22 -5.33
CA ILE A 93 -2.29 -4.14 -6.09
C ILE A 93 -0.79 -4.36 -6.04
N GLU A 94 -0.15 -4.48 -7.20
CA GLU A 94 1.28 -4.75 -7.32
C GLU A 94 1.90 -3.72 -8.26
N VAL A 95 2.99 -3.09 -7.83
CA VAL A 95 3.76 -2.12 -8.60
C VAL A 95 5.16 -2.68 -8.77
N LYS A 96 5.55 -2.94 -10.01
CA LYS A 96 6.88 -3.40 -10.41
C LYS A 96 7.56 -2.38 -11.30
N ASP A 97 8.82 -2.63 -11.62
CA ASP A 97 9.57 -1.86 -12.62
C ASP A 97 8.85 -1.87 -13.99
N GLY A 98 8.17 -0.77 -14.32
CA GLY A 98 7.43 -0.59 -15.57
C GLY A 98 6.02 -1.18 -15.61
N GLU A 99 5.49 -1.72 -14.52
CA GLU A 99 4.18 -2.40 -14.51
C GLU A 99 3.38 -2.05 -13.25
N ILE A 100 2.07 -1.83 -13.42
CA ILE A 100 1.11 -1.72 -12.31
C ILE A 100 -0.03 -2.70 -12.59
N THR A 101 -0.25 -3.63 -11.66
CA THR A 101 -1.24 -4.69 -11.79
C THR A 101 -2.28 -4.58 -10.68
N LEU A 102 -3.55 -4.60 -11.08
CA LEU A 102 -4.72 -4.64 -10.19
C LEU A 102 -5.44 -5.96 -10.43
N ASN A 103 -5.37 -6.88 -9.47
CA ASN A 103 -6.02 -8.18 -9.55
C ASN A 103 -7.08 -8.29 -8.46
N ALA A 104 -8.34 -8.50 -8.84
CA ALA A 104 -9.47 -8.71 -7.94
C ALA A 104 -10.65 -9.30 -8.70
N ASP A 105 -11.58 -9.92 -7.98
CA ASP A 105 -12.84 -10.42 -8.58
C ASP A 105 -13.70 -9.27 -9.15
N LYS A 106 -13.59 -8.08 -8.56
CA LYS A 106 -14.27 -6.86 -9.02
C LYS A 106 -13.36 -5.64 -8.85
N VAL A 107 -13.22 -4.87 -9.93
CA VAL A 107 -12.57 -3.56 -9.93
C VAL A 107 -13.61 -2.49 -10.26
N SER A 108 -13.72 -1.46 -9.43
CA SER A 108 -14.64 -0.33 -9.63
C SER A 108 -13.87 0.98 -9.59
N ILE A 109 -14.00 1.79 -10.65
CA ILE A 109 -13.33 3.09 -10.77
C ILE A 109 -14.40 4.15 -11.02
N THR A 110 -14.46 5.15 -10.13
CA THR A 110 -15.45 6.24 -10.19
C THR A 110 -14.74 7.58 -10.21
N GLY A 111 -14.99 8.40 -11.24
CA GLY A 111 -14.52 9.78 -11.32
C GLY A 111 -15.64 10.75 -10.95
N SER A 112 -15.32 11.81 -10.19
CA SER A 112 -16.29 12.87 -9.86
C SER A 112 -16.50 13.87 -11.00
N SER A 113 -15.50 14.05 -11.86
CA SER A 113 -15.52 15.00 -12.98
C SER A 113 -15.26 14.31 -14.31
N SER A 114 -14.14 13.59 -14.41
CA SER A 114 -13.75 12.84 -15.61
C SER A 114 -12.87 11.64 -15.25
N LEU A 115 -12.81 10.68 -16.16
CA LEU A 115 -11.84 9.59 -16.17
C LEU A 115 -11.16 9.62 -17.54
N SER A 116 -9.83 9.73 -17.57
CA SER A 116 -9.04 9.77 -18.81
C SER A 116 -8.04 8.61 -18.81
N LEU A 117 -8.02 7.85 -19.90
CA LEU A 117 -7.08 6.74 -20.13
C LEU A 117 -6.33 7.01 -21.43
N LYS A 118 -5.00 7.12 -21.36
CA LYS A 118 -4.13 7.41 -22.50
C LYS A 118 -3.04 6.36 -22.59
N SER A 119 -2.85 5.80 -23.78
CA SER A 119 -1.72 4.94 -24.11
C SER A 119 -0.93 5.57 -25.26
N THR A 120 0.39 5.45 -25.21
CA THR A 120 1.32 5.88 -26.28
C THR A 120 1.55 4.80 -27.32
N SER A 121 1.11 3.57 -27.06
CA SER A 121 1.26 2.44 -27.98
C SER A 121 -0.11 1.81 -28.22
N SER A 122 -0.51 0.82 -27.43
CA SER A 122 -1.81 0.17 -27.55
C SER A 122 -2.54 0.14 -26.22
N ALA A 123 -3.86 0.09 -26.28
CA ALA A 123 -4.73 -0.23 -25.15
C ALA A 123 -5.66 -1.35 -25.60
N SER A 124 -5.81 -2.39 -24.79
CA SER A 124 -6.72 -3.51 -25.09
C SER A 124 -7.69 -3.70 -23.94
N LEU A 125 -8.94 -4.03 -24.28
CA LEU A 125 -9.98 -4.37 -23.33
C LEU A 125 -10.55 -5.72 -23.73
N GLN A 126 -10.47 -6.70 -22.83
CA GLN A 126 -10.87 -8.09 -23.08
C GLN A 126 -11.79 -8.55 -21.95
N GLY A 127 -12.78 -9.38 -22.28
CA GLY A 127 -13.70 -9.96 -21.32
C GLY A 127 -14.79 -10.76 -22.02
N GLY A 128 -15.51 -11.61 -21.27
CA GLY A 128 -16.61 -12.41 -21.84
C GLY A 128 -17.71 -11.54 -22.48
N SER A 129 -17.94 -10.35 -21.92
CA SER A 129 -18.77 -9.30 -22.53
C SER A 129 -18.18 -7.93 -22.19
N VAL A 130 -18.05 -7.05 -23.19
CA VAL A 130 -17.65 -5.65 -22.99
C VAL A 130 -18.85 -4.75 -23.31
N ALA A 131 -19.31 -3.99 -22.33
CA ALA A 131 -20.43 -3.06 -22.48
C ALA A 131 -19.97 -1.62 -22.24
N VAL A 132 -20.19 -0.75 -23.22
CA VAL A 132 -19.96 0.69 -23.11
C VAL A 132 -21.32 1.36 -23.00
N LYS A 133 -21.59 2.01 -21.87
CA LYS A 133 -22.82 2.76 -21.62
C LYS A 133 -22.47 4.22 -21.39
N ALA A 134 -23.13 5.12 -22.11
CA ALA A 134 -23.00 6.55 -21.95
C ALA A 134 -24.39 7.18 -21.93
N THR A 135 -24.58 8.21 -21.11
CA THR A 135 -25.79 9.03 -21.09
C THR A 135 -25.80 10.09 -22.21
N GLN A 136 -24.64 10.31 -22.82
CA GLN A 136 -24.44 11.14 -24.02
C GLN A 136 -23.82 10.29 -25.13
N ALA A 137 -23.59 10.87 -26.31
CA ALA A 137 -22.97 10.17 -27.43
C ALA A 137 -21.58 9.62 -27.05
N ALA A 138 -21.35 8.34 -27.33
CA ALA A 138 -20.03 7.72 -27.26
C ALA A 138 -19.41 7.71 -28.67
N SER A 139 -18.17 8.20 -28.80
CA SER A 139 -17.45 8.20 -30.07
C SER A 139 -16.26 7.25 -30.04
N VAL A 140 -16.11 6.43 -31.08
CA VAL A 140 -14.90 5.65 -31.36
C VAL A 140 -14.29 6.21 -32.65
N GLN A 141 -13.04 6.66 -32.59
CA GLN A 141 -12.35 7.31 -33.70
C GLN A 141 -10.96 6.72 -33.88
N GLY A 142 -10.55 6.52 -35.13
CA GLY A 142 -9.22 6.03 -35.51
C GLY A 142 -9.10 5.97 -37.03
N MET A 143 -7.87 5.84 -37.56
CA MET A 143 -7.65 5.66 -39.00
C MET A 143 -8.40 4.44 -39.56
N THR A 144 -8.62 3.42 -38.73
CA THR A 144 -9.43 2.25 -39.05
C THR A 144 -10.19 1.83 -37.81
N VAL A 145 -11.49 1.57 -37.98
CA VAL A 145 -12.35 0.94 -36.96
C VAL A 145 -12.85 -0.37 -37.54
N ASP A 146 -12.34 -1.48 -37.01
CA ASP A 146 -12.68 -2.83 -37.47
C ASP A 146 -13.52 -3.52 -36.39
N ILE A 147 -14.72 -3.99 -36.77
CA ILE A 147 -15.67 -4.64 -35.87
C ILE A 147 -15.91 -6.06 -36.38
N LYS A 148 -15.26 -7.04 -35.75
CA LYS A 148 -15.38 -8.46 -36.09
C LYS A 148 -16.29 -9.17 -35.09
N GLY A 149 -17.39 -9.72 -35.56
CA GLY A 149 -18.25 -10.63 -34.80
C GLY A 149 -18.12 -12.04 -35.35
N THR A 150 -17.97 -13.03 -34.46
CA THR A 150 -17.91 -14.45 -34.86
C THR A 150 -19.29 -15.06 -35.12
N THR A 151 -20.36 -14.45 -34.62
CA THR A 151 -21.76 -14.91 -34.80
C THR A 151 -22.66 -13.85 -35.44
N SER A 152 -22.68 -12.62 -34.92
CA SER A 152 -23.43 -11.51 -35.51
C SER A 152 -22.92 -10.15 -35.02
N THR A 153 -22.77 -9.18 -35.92
CA THR A 153 -22.50 -7.77 -35.56
C THR A 153 -23.77 -6.97 -35.87
N THR A 154 -24.36 -6.33 -34.87
CA THR A 154 -25.49 -5.41 -35.07
C THR A 154 -25.06 -3.99 -34.70
N VAL A 155 -25.05 -3.09 -35.68
CA VAL A 155 -24.83 -1.65 -35.46
C VAL A 155 -26.18 -0.96 -35.65
N LYS A 156 -26.78 -0.48 -34.55
CA LYS A 156 -28.08 0.21 -34.57
C LYS A 156 -27.90 1.65 -34.09
N GLY A 157 -28.00 2.60 -35.01
CA GLY A 157 -27.92 4.03 -34.74
C GLY A 157 -28.41 4.83 -35.95
N LEU A 158 -28.88 6.07 -35.73
CA LEU A 158 -29.21 7.00 -36.81
C LEU A 158 -27.88 7.52 -37.39
N THR A 159 -27.51 7.11 -38.60
CA THR A 159 -26.32 7.63 -39.30
C THR A 159 -26.54 9.10 -39.66
N THR A 160 -25.77 10.03 -39.08
CA THR A 160 -25.92 11.47 -39.35
C THR A 160 -24.92 12.07 -40.35
N SER A 161 -23.89 11.35 -40.79
CA SER A 161 -23.16 11.63 -42.04
C SER A 161 -22.06 10.59 -42.27
N VAL A 162 -21.90 10.14 -43.50
CA VAL A 162 -20.66 9.54 -44.01
C VAL A 162 -19.91 10.66 -44.74
N GLY A 163 -18.70 10.98 -44.28
CA GLY A 163 -17.76 11.87 -44.96
C GLY A 163 -16.82 11.06 -45.85
#